data_AF-A0A822GIN7-F1
#
_entry.id   AF-A0A822GIN7-F1
#
_cell.length_a   1.000
_cell.length_b   1.000
_cell.length_c   1.000
_cell.angle_alpha   90.00
_cell.angle_beta   90.00
_cell.angle_gamma   90.00
#
_symmetry.space_group_name_H-M   'P 1'
#
loop_
_entity.id
_entity.type
_entity.pdbx_description
1 polymer ?
#
loop_
_entity_poly.entity_id
_entity_poly.type
_entity_poly.pdbx_seq_one_letter_code
_entity_poly.pdbx_strand_id
1 'polypeptide(L)' 'GHLTIADCMSSYLREQGRALVTENSDEGKNAISYVQVIKKFMISLKL' A
#
# COMPACT_ATOMS: atom_id res chain seq x y z
N GLY A 1 16.69 0.67 20.61
CA GLY A 1 15.44 -0.06 20.90
C GLY A 1 15.35 -1.25 19.99
N HIS A 2 14.92 -2.41 20.48
CA HIS A 2 14.71 -3.60 19.65
C HIS A 2 13.56 -3.34 18.66
N LEU A 3 13.83 -3.45 17.35
CA LEU A 3 12.79 -3.45 16.31
C LEU A 3 12.23 -4.86 16.18
N THR A 4 10.91 -4.98 16.30
CA THR A 4 10.23 -6.26 16.08
C THR A 4 10.02 -6.50 14.60
N ILE A 5 9.74 -7.74 14.23
CA ILE A 5 9.31 -8.08 12.85
C ILE A 5 8.06 -7.27 12.48
N ALA A 6 7.15 -7.05 13.43
CA ALA A 6 5.95 -6.24 13.22
C ALA A 6 6.29 -4.78 12.88
N ASP A 7 7.33 -4.19 13.49
CA ASP A 7 7.78 -2.84 13.17
C ASP A 7 8.35 -2.76 11.74
N CYS A 8 9.15 -3.75 11.35
CA CYS A 8 9.68 -3.87 9.99
C CYS A 8 8.55 -4.01 8.95
N MET A 9 7.59 -4.90 9.21
CA MET A 9 6.45 -5.10 8.31
C MET A 9 5.56 -3.87 8.24
N SER A 10 5.26 -3.23 9.36
CA SER A 10 4.44 -2.01 9.40
C SER A 10 5.09 -0.87 8.59
N SER A 11 6.41 -0.69 8.73
CA SER A 11 7.14 0.31 7.95
C SER A 11 7.11 0.00 6.45
N TYR A 12 7.41 -1.25 6.07
CA TYR A 12 7.39 -1.68 4.67
C TYR A 12 6.01 -1.48 4.03
N LEU A 13 4.94 -1.87 4.72
CA LEU A 13 3.57 -1.73 4.23
C LEU A 13 3.16 -0.27 4.02
N ARG A 14 3.61 0.63 4.90
CA ARG A 14 3.35 2.06 4.76
C ARG A 14 4.06 2.66 3.56
N GLU A 15 5.32 2.30 3.34
CA GLU A 15 6.10 2.76 2.18
C GLU A 15 5.48 2.29 0.87
N GLN A 16 5.16 0.99 0.76
CA GLN A 16 4.52 0.44 -0.43
C GLN A 16 3.13 1.06 -0.67
N GLY A 17 2.34 1.27 0.39
CA GLY A 17 1.06 1.95 0.31
C GLY A 17 1.20 3.38 -0.22
N ARG A 18 2.18 4.16 0.27
CA ARG A 18 2.46 5.54 -0.19
C ARG A 18 2.86 5.61 -1.66
N ALA A 19 3.75 4.72 -2.10
CA ALA A 19 4.15 4.64 -3.51
C ALA A 19 2.93 4.39 -4.41
N LEU A 20 2.08 3.43 -4.00
CA LEU A 20 0.85 3.09 -4.69
C LEU A 20 -0.12 4.27 -4.80
N VAL A 21 -0.26 5.08 -3.73
CA VAL A 21 -1.09 6.30 -3.77
C VAL A 21 -0.54 7.30 -4.77
N THR A 22 0.77 7.54 -4.73
CA THR A 22 1.46 8.54 -5.54
C THR A 22 1.37 8.19 -7.02
N GLU A 23 1.61 6.92 -7.38
CA GLU A 23 1.44 6.42 -8.74
C GLU A 23 0.01 6.51 -9.25
N ASN A 24 -0.99 6.54 -8.36
CA ASN A 24 -2.40 6.62 -8.73
C ASN A 24 -3.02 8.00 -8.52
N SER A 25 -2.22 9.02 -8.17
CA SER A 25 -2.68 10.38 -7.91
C SER A 25 -2.77 11.28 -9.16
N ASP A 26 -2.49 10.75 -10.36
CA ASP A 26 -2.65 11.49 -11.62
C ASP A 26 -4.11 11.94 -11.82
N GLU A 27 -4.30 13.21 -12.15
CA GLU A 27 -5.61 13.81 -12.51
C GLU A 27 -6.24 13.03 -13.68
N GLY A 28 -7.20 12.17 -13.36
CA GLY A 28 -7.88 11.29 -14.33
C GLY A 28 -8.05 9.85 -13.85
N LYS A 29 -7.34 9.43 -12.79
CA LYS A 29 -7.55 8.13 -12.16
C LYS A 29 -8.75 8.18 -11.21
N ASN A 30 -9.78 7.40 -11.52
CA ASN A 30 -11.03 7.37 -10.77
C ASN A 30 -10.82 6.71 -9.38
N ALA A 31 -11.57 7.16 -8.36
CA ALA A 31 -11.56 6.57 -7.01
C ALA A 31 -11.79 5.05 -7.01
N ILE A 32 -12.52 4.52 -8.01
CA ILE A 32 -12.71 3.08 -8.20
C ILE A 32 -11.37 2.36 -8.49
N SER A 33 -10.53 2.94 -9.35
CA SER A 33 -9.22 2.40 -9.68
C SER A 33 -8.32 2.34 -8.44
N TYR A 34 -8.38 3.39 -7.63
CA TYR A 34 -7.65 3.47 -6.36
C TYR A 34 -8.08 2.37 -5.37
N VAL A 35 -9.39 2.18 -5.19
CA VAL A 35 -9.94 1.11 -4.32
C VAL A 35 -9.58 -0.28 -4.83
N GLN A 36 -9.60 -0.51 -6.15
CA GLN A 36 -9.22 -1.79 -6.74
C GLN A 36 -7.74 -2.10 -6.51
N VAL A 37 -6.88 -1.09 -6.63
CA VAL A 37 -5.44 -1.22 -6.43
C VAL A 37 -5.10 -1.53 -4.97
N ILE A 38 -5.74 -0.86 -4.01
CA ILE A 38 -5.60 -1.19 -2.57
C ILE A 38 -6.10 -2.60 -2.27
N LYS A 39 -7.25 -3.01 -2.82
CA LYS A 39 -7.77 -4.37 -2.64
C LYS A 39 -6.78 -5.41 -3.15
N LYS A 40 -6.19 -5.21 -4.34
CA LYS A 40 -5.16 -6.11 -4.88
C LYS A 40 -3.94 -6.17 -3.96
N PHE A 41 -3.44 -5.03 -3.50
CA PHE A 41 -2.32 -4.96 -2.57
C PHE A 41 -2.57 -5.74 -1.27
N MET A 42 -3.76 -5.60 -0.68
CA MET A 42 -4.14 -6.34 0.53
C MET A 42 -4.31 -7.84 0.30
N ILE A 43 -4.82 -8.26 -0.87
CA ILE A 43 -4.95 -9.69 -1.23
C ILE A 43 -3.57 -10.31 -1.42
N SER A 44 -2.66 -9.64 -2.15
CA SER A 44 -1.29 -10.12 -2.36
C SER A 44 -0.48 -10.22 -1.07
N LEU A 45 -0.85 -9.46 -0.03
CA LEU A 45 -0.23 -9.56 1.29
C LEU A 45 -0.71 -10.74 2.12
N LYS A 46 -1.85 -11.35 1.77
CA LYS A 46 -2.46 -12.47 2.50
C LYS A 46 -1.83 -13.83 2.14
N LEU A 47 -0.55 -13.84 1.74
CA LEU A 47 0.26 -15.06 1.58
C LEU A 47 0.30 -15.86 2.89
#